data_AF-A0A4S9Z163-F1
#
_entry.id   AF-A0A4S9Z163-F1
#
_cell.length_a   1.000
_cell.length_b   1.000
_cell.length_c   1.000
_cell.angle_alpha   90.00
_cell.angle_beta   90.00
_cell.angle_gamma   90.00
#
_symmetry.space_group_name_H-M   'P 1'
#
loop_
_entity.id
_entity.type
_entity.pdbx_description
1 polymer ?
#
loop_
_entity_poly.entity_id
_entity_poly.type
_entity_poly.pdbx_seq_one_letter_code
_entity_poly.pdbx_strand_id
1 'polypeptide(L)'
;RDTALQEEREKTPSARPRQLLVAGSVGPYGAFLANGSEYRGDYQLSNEEFKDFHRPRIEALIAANVDILAYETIPSLPEIKALIELLETDFTNSTAWLGVTLRESDASLLSDGSPMSEVVRLVNACDQIVSVGVNCIPEQNVSAALDYLKPLTDKPLIVYPNSGETWNAEARQWNGQRAEGKEHAEVVQEWFGKGAKLIGGCCRTGPKDIQNIRDTLASS
;
A
#
# COMPACT_ATOMS: atom_id res chain seq x y z
N ARG A 1 -18.56 -11.35 4.38
CA ARG A 1 -18.06 -11.57 2.99
C ARG A 1 -19.21 -11.52 1.99
N ASP A 2 -20.23 -12.37 2.17
CA ASP A 2 -21.32 -12.48 1.20
C ASP A 2 -22.11 -11.19 1.03
N THR A 3 -22.47 -10.47 2.10
CA THR A 3 -23.25 -9.23 2.02
C THR A 3 -22.55 -8.11 1.25
N ALA A 4 -21.29 -7.79 1.56
CA ALA A 4 -20.55 -6.70 0.89
C ALA A 4 -20.25 -7.00 -0.59
N LEU A 5 -19.92 -8.25 -0.93
CA LEU A 5 -19.68 -8.66 -2.31
C LEU A 5 -20.99 -8.79 -3.12
N GLN A 6 -22.09 -9.14 -2.45
CA GLN A 6 -23.41 -9.23 -3.06
C GLN A 6 -23.99 -7.85 -3.36
N GLU A 7 -23.86 -6.89 -2.45
CA GLU A 7 -24.27 -5.49 -2.67
C GLU A 7 -23.54 -4.85 -3.87
N GLU A 8 -22.24 -5.12 -4.08
CA GLU A 8 -21.50 -4.59 -5.23
C GLU A 8 -21.83 -5.29 -6.56
N ARG A 9 -22.12 -6.60 -6.52
CA ARG A 9 -22.59 -7.36 -7.69
C ARG A 9 -23.96 -6.87 -8.17
N GLU A 10 -24.84 -6.51 -7.25
CA GLU A 10 -26.18 -5.98 -7.57
C GLU A 10 -26.13 -4.58 -8.20
N LYS A 11 -25.14 -3.75 -7.83
CA LYS A 11 -24.96 -2.40 -8.37
C LYS A 11 -24.32 -2.36 -9.77
N THR A 12 -23.61 -3.41 -10.19
CA THR A 12 -22.81 -3.40 -11.42
C THR A 12 -23.13 -4.60 -12.33
N PRO A 13 -24.18 -4.54 -13.17
CA PRO A 13 -24.53 -5.61 -14.09
C PRO A 13 -23.55 -5.65 -15.27
N SER A 14 -22.36 -6.20 -15.04
CA SER A 14 -21.35 -6.49 -16.05
C SER A 14 -21.57 -7.89 -16.65
N ALA A 15 -21.41 -8.03 -17.98
CA ALA A 15 -21.61 -9.29 -18.71
C ALA A 15 -20.62 -10.42 -18.34
N ARG A 16 -19.56 -10.11 -17.59
CA ARG A 16 -18.76 -11.10 -16.83
C ARG A 16 -18.68 -10.64 -15.38
N PRO A 17 -18.91 -11.52 -14.38
CA PRO A 17 -18.70 -11.15 -12.99
C PRO A 17 -17.22 -10.82 -12.80
N ARG A 18 -16.91 -9.56 -12.49
CA ARG A 18 -15.54 -9.18 -12.08
C ARG A 18 -15.24 -9.91 -10.77
N GLN A 19 -14.07 -10.54 -10.69
CA GLN A 19 -13.59 -11.07 -9.42
C GLN A 19 -13.19 -9.86 -8.55
N LEU A 20 -13.93 -9.67 -7.47
CA LEU A 20 -13.59 -8.69 -6.43
C LEU A 20 -12.78 -9.41 -5.35
N LEU A 21 -11.76 -8.73 -4.84
CA LEU A 21 -10.90 -9.23 -3.77
C LEU A 21 -11.08 -8.38 -2.52
N VAL A 22 -10.95 -9.00 -1.37
CA VAL A 22 -10.94 -8.36 -0.06
C VAL A 22 -9.55 -8.52 0.53
N ALA A 23 -8.87 -7.39 0.78
CA ALA A 23 -7.57 -7.38 1.43
C ALA A 23 -7.69 -7.05 2.92
N GLY A 24 -6.99 -7.81 3.77
CA GLY A 24 -6.91 -7.54 5.20
C GLY A 24 -5.81 -6.52 5.52
N SER A 25 -6.18 -5.33 5.98
CA SER A 25 -5.25 -4.26 6.35
C SER A 25 -4.36 -4.62 7.55
N VAL A 26 -3.05 -4.52 7.36
CA VAL A 26 -2.02 -4.71 8.40
C VAL A 26 -1.08 -3.50 8.36
N GLY A 27 -1.44 -2.46 9.13
CA GLY A 27 -0.62 -1.25 9.29
C GLY A 27 0.58 -1.45 10.23
N PRO A 28 1.55 -0.53 10.29
CA PRO A 28 2.78 -0.71 11.05
C PRO A 28 2.56 -0.56 12.56
N TYR A 29 3.54 -1.02 13.33
CA TYR A 29 3.68 -0.71 14.76
C TYR A 29 3.71 0.81 15.01
N GLY A 30 4.33 1.59 14.11
CA GLY A 30 4.36 3.05 14.21
C GLY A 30 2.98 3.70 14.32
N ALA A 31 1.94 3.12 13.69
CA ALA A 31 0.58 3.62 13.77
C ALA A 31 -0.06 3.36 15.15
N PHE A 32 0.31 2.25 15.81
CA PHE A 32 -0.12 1.96 17.19
C PHE A 32 0.44 2.97 18.19
N LEU A 33 1.64 3.52 17.95
CA LEU A 33 2.25 4.56 18.79
C LEU A 33 1.52 5.90 18.73
N ALA A 34 0.66 6.12 17.73
CA ALA A 34 -0.17 7.33 17.57
C ALA A 34 0.63 8.66 17.60
N ASN A 35 1.87 8.63 17.11
CA ASN A 35 2.81 9.76 17.15
C ASN A 35 3.40 10.09 15.76
N GLY A 36 2.82 9.55 14.68
CA GLY A 36 3.29 9.73 13.30
C GLY A 36 4.53 8.90 12.94
N SER A 37 4.96 7.96 13.80
CA SER A 37 6.11 7.09 13.53
C SER A 37 5.89 6.18 12.31
N GLU A 38 4.66 5.98 11.85
CA GLU A 38 4.34 5.32 10.58
C GLU A 38 4.91 6.04 9.33
N TYR A 39 5.39 7.27 9.47
CA TYR A 39 6.09 8.03 8.41
C TYR A 39 7.58 8.25 8.68
N ARG A 40 8.08 7.88 9.88
CA ARG A 40 9.48 8.09 10.30
C ARG A 40 10.26 6.80 10.52
N GLY A 41 9.58 5.73 10.93
CA GLY A 41 10.20 4.44 11.26
C GLY A 41 11.16 4.51 12.45
N ASP A 42 11.03 5.54 13.30
CA ASP A 42 11.92 5.83 14.44
C ASP A 42 11.55 5.07 15.72
N TYR A 43 11.37 3.75 15.58
CA TYR A 43 11.10 2.82 16.68
C TYR A 43 11.94 1.55 16.54
N GLN A 44 12.21 0.90 17.67
CA GLN A 44 13.06 -0.28 17.71
C GLN A 44 12.45 -1.33 18.64
N LEU A 45 12.13 -2.47 18.05
CA LEU A 45 11.70 -3.69 18.72
C LEU A 45 12.61 -4.83 18.25
N SER A 46 12.66 -5.91 19.02
CA SER A 46 13.19 -7.17 18.54
C SER A 46 12.28 -7.80 17.48
N ASN A 47 12.84 -8.76 16.73
CA ASN A 47 12.10 -9.48 15.70
C ASN A 47 10.85 -10.18 16.27
N GLU A 48 10.99 -10.85 17.42
CA GLU A 48 9.88 -11.54 18.08
C GLU A 48 8.82 -10.57 18.60
N GLU A 49 9.20 -9.41 19.14
CA GLU A 49 8.22 -8.40 19.56
C GLU A 49 7.39 -7.86 18.38
N PHE A 50 8.00 -7.67 17.21
CA PHE A 50 7.24 -7.33 15.99
C PHE A 50 6.29 -8.46 15.58
N LYS A 51 6.74 -9.71 15.62
CA LYS A 51 5.89 -10.86 15.28
C LYS A 51 4.70 -10.98 16.23
N ASP A 52 4.95 -10.89 17.54
CA ASP A 52 3.93 -10.96 18.58
C ASP A 52 2.91 -9.83 18.46
N PHE A 53 3.34 -8.63 18.06
CA PHE A 53 2.44 -7.51 17.79
C PHE A 53 1.52 -7.78 16.59
N HIS A 54 2.05 -8.29 15.47
CA HIS A 54 1.29 -8.44 14.23
C HIS A 54 0.42 -9.70 14.18
N ARG A 55 0.86 -10.78 14.82
CA ARG A 55 0.25 -12.12 14.76
C ARG A 55 -1.26 -12.13 15.06
N PRO A 56 -1.77 -11.56 16.17
CA PRO A 56 -3.19 -11.65 16.49
C PRO A 56 -4.11 -11.01 15.42
N ARG A 57 -3.65 -9.91 14.81
CA ARG A 57 -4.39 -9.25 13.73
C ARG A 57 -4.40 -10.08 12.46
N ILE A 58 -3.27 -10.65 12.07
CA ILE A 58 -3.18 -11.49 10.87
C ILE A 58 -4.04 -12.75 11.05
N GLU A 59 -4.01 -13.40 12.22
CA GLU A 59 -4.88 -14.53 12.55
C GLU A 59 -6.36 -14.17 12.41
N ALA A 60 -6.79 -13.02 12.95
CA ALA A 60 -8.16 -12.56 12.86
C ALA A 60 -8.60 -12.28 11.41
N LEU A 61 -7.73 -11.68 10.60
CA LEU A 61 -8.01 -11.40 9.18
C LEU A 61 -8.13 -12.69 8.36
N ILE A 62 -7.22 -13.65 8.58
CA ILE A 62 -7.28 -14.96 7.92
C ILE A 62 -8.53 -15.72 8.34
N ALA A 63 -8.87 -15.73 9.64
CA ALA A 63 -10.11 -16.33 10.14
C ALA A 63 -11.37 -15.67 9.53
N ALA A 64 -11.30 -14.38 9.20
CA ALA A 64 -12.35 -13.65 8.48
C ALA A 64 -12.39 -13.94 6.96
N ASN A 65 -11.52 -14.81 6.44
CA ASN A 65 -11.41 -15.21 5.04
C ASN A 65 -11.14 -14.04 4.07
N VAL A 66 -10.19 -13.16 4.41
CA VAL A 66 -9.63 -12.23 3.43
C VAL A 66 -8.89 -12.98 2.32
N ASP A 67 -8.91 -12.44 1.11
CA ASP A 67 -8.27 -13.09 -0.06
C ASP A 67 -6.75 -12.86 -0.07
N ILE A 68 -6.28 -11.77 0.53
CA ILE A 68 -4.87 -11.35 0.59
C ILE A 68 -4.64 -10.42 1.79
N LEU A 69 -3.41 -10.33 2.30
CA LEU A 69 -3.04 -9.35 3.33
C LEU A 69 -2.45 -8.09 2.67
N ALA A 70 -2.74 -6.93 3.26
CA ALA A 70 -2.20 -5.64 2.86
C ALA A 70 -1.22 -5.16 3.93
N TYR A 71 0.07 -5.49 3.77
CA TYR A 71 1.11 -4.90 4.62
C TYR A 71 1.34 -3.49 4.13
N GLU A 72 0.81 -2.50 4.83
CA GLU A 72 0.69 -1.14 4.28
C GLU A 72 1.21 -0.07 5.22
N THR A 73 1.74 1.00 4.62
CA THR A 73 2.35 2.12 5.35
C THR A 73 3.51 1.66 6.23
N ILE A 74 4.24 0.60 5.85
CA ILE A 74 5.32 0.07 6.68
C ILE A 74 6.59 0.93 6.49
N PRO A 75 7.11 1.62 7.52
CA PRO A 75 8.23 2.55 7.39
C PRO A 75 9.59 1.97 7.79
N SER A 76 9.63 0.72 8.27
CA SER A 76 10.76 0.15 9.01
C SER A 76 11.23 -1.17 8.42
N LEU A 77 12.51 -1.26 8.05
CA LEU A 77 13.10 -2.47 7.47
C LEU A 77 13.14 -3.65 8.48
N PRO A 78 13.50 -3.45 9.76
CA PRO A 78 13.35 -4.51 10.78
C PRO A 78 11.93 -5.06 10.88
N GLU A 79 10.90 -4.21 10.80
CA GLU A 79 9.50 -4.64 10.82
C GLU A 79 9.11 -5.41 9.56
N ILE A 80 9.57 -4.98 8.38
CA ILE A 80 9.38 -5.71 7.12
C ILE A 80 9.96 -7.12 7.21
N LYS A 81 11.16 -7.27 7.78
CA LYS A 81 11.80 -8.58 7.98
C LYS A 81 10.95 -9.48 8.88
N ALA A 82 10.48 -8.96 10.01
CA ALA A 82 9.63 -9.70 10.93
C ALA A 82 8.29 -10.12 10.28
N LEU A 83 7.66 -9.24 9.51
CA LEU A 83 6.40 -9.53 8.79
C LEU A 83 6.57 -10.59 7.69
N ILE A 84 7.66 -10.54 6.94
CA ILE A 84 7.98 -11.56 5.92
C ILE A 84 8.24 -12.90 6.60
N GLU A 85 9.08 -12.93 7.63
CA GLU A 85 9.37 -14.17 8.35
C GLU A 85 8.11 -14.77 8.98
N LEU A 86 7.27 -13.93 9.60
CA LEU A 86 5.98 -14.35 10.16
C LEU A 86 5.04 -14.95 9.10
N LEU A 87 5.00 -14.34 7.90
CA LEU A 87 4.20 -14.84 6.78
C LEU A 87 4.69 -16.22 6.31
N GLU A 88 6.01 -16.40 6.22
CA GLU A 88 6.66 -17.63 5.75
C GLU A 88 6.60 -18.77 6.78
N THR A 89 6.66 -18.48 8.07
CA THR A 89 6.66 -19.52 9.11
C THR A 89 5.26 -19.90 9.55
N ASP A 90 4.38 -18.91 9.77
CA ASP A 90 3.16 -19.13 10.54
C ASP A 90 1.90 -19.01 9.68
N PHE A 91 2.00 -18.36 8.51
CA PHE A 91 0.88 -18.12 7.59
C PHE A 91 1.18 -18.57 6.16
N THR A 92 1.78 -19.76 6.01
CA THR A 92 2.30 -20.35 4.76
C THR A 92 1.33 -20.43 3.57
N ASN A 93 0.01 -20.39 3.82
CA ASN A 93 -1.03 -20.42 2.78
C ASN A 93 -1.57 -19.02 2.41
N SER A 94 -1.06 -17.97 3.06
CA SER A 94 -1.48 -16.59 2.83
C SER A 94 -0.49 -15.87 1.92
N THR A 95 -0.99 -14.90 1.17
CA THR A 95 -0.18 -13.98 0.38
C THR A 95 -0.39 -12.55 0.87
N ALA A 96 0.55 -11.67 0.57
CA ALA A 96 0.45 -10.25 0.87
C ALA A 96 1.00 -9.38 -0.26
N TRP A 97 0.61 -8.11 -0.29
CA TRP A 97 1.44 -7.09 -0.90
C TRP A 97 2.14 -6.27 0.19
N LEU A 98 3.21 -5.56 -0.19
CA LEU A 98 3.93 -4.62 0.66
C LEU A 98 3.85 -3.18 0.12
N GLY A 99 3.14 -2.30 0.84
CA GLY A 99 3.15 -0.86 0.65
C GLY A 99 3.99 -0.18 1.74
N VAL A 100 4.91 0.68 1.32
CA VAL A 100 5.83 1.40 2.23
C VAL A 100 5.72 2.91 2.12
N THR A 101 6.24 3.60 3.14
CA THR A 101 6.43 5.06 3.16
C THR A 101 7.90 5.43 2.96
N LEU A 102 8.16 6.61 2.39
CA LEU A 102 9.49 7.05 1.97
C LEU A 102 10.01 8.18 2.86
N ARG A 103 11.33 8.24 3.04
CA ARG A 103 12.00 9.34 3.76
C ARG A 103 12.10 10.56 2.87
N GLU A 104 11.55 11.69 3.34
CA GLU A 104 11.73 13.02 2.71
C GLU A 104 11.49 13.08 1.20
N SER A 105 10.63 12.19 0.66
CA SER A 105 10.37 12.05 -0.79
C SER A 105 11.48 11.37 -1.61
N ASP A 106 12.53 10.84 -0.98
CA ASP A 106 13.58 10.08 -1.66
C ASP A 106 13.09 8.66 -1.98
N ALA A 107 12.90 8.37 -3.26
CA ALA A 107 12.48 7.05 -3.76
C ALA A 107 13.46 5.91 -3.44
N SER A 108 14.71 6.24 -3.14
CA SER A 108 15.75 5.26 -2.81
C SER A 108 15.80 4.87 -1.33
N LEU A 109 15.03 5.57 -0.48
CA LEU A 109 15.07 5.40 0.98
C LEU A 109 13.68 5.13 1.56
N LEU A 110 13.60 4.06 2.34
CA LEU A 110 12.49 3.82 3.26
C LEU A 110 12.44 4.93 4.32
N SER A 111 11.29 5.18 4.94
CA SER A 111 11.14 6.18 6.01
C SER A 111 12.20 6.09 7.12
N ASP A 112 12.56 4.88 7.59
CA ASP A 112 13.62 4.68 8.59
C ASP A 112 15.05 5.01 8.08
N GLY A 113 15.21 5.29 6.78
CA GLY A 113 16.49 5.59 6.13
C GLY A 113 17.17 4.38 5.50
N SER A 114 16.57 3.19 5.58
CA SER A 114 17.09 1.98 4.94
C SER A 114 17.01 2.07 3.41
N PRO A 115 17.95 1.47 2.67
CA PRO A 115 17.87 1.43 1.22
C PRO A 115 16.64 0.66 0.72
N MET A 116 15.85 1.27 -0.17
CA MET A 116 14.71 0.60 -0.80
C MET A 116 15.12 -0.63 -1.62
N SER A 117 16.35 -0.67 -2.13
CA SER A 117 16.90 -1.86 -2.79
C SER A 117 16.96 -3.09 -1.87
N GLU A 118 17.17 -2.92 -0.56
CA GLU A 118 17.16 -4.00 0.41
C GLU A 118 15.73 -4.50 0.68
N VAL A 119 14.75 -3.59 0.73
CA VAL A 119 13.32 -3.94 0.81
C VAL A 119 12.93 -4.80 -0.40
N VAL A 120 13.28 -4.35 -1.60
CA VAL A 120 12.95 -5.10 -2.83
C VAL A 120 13.67 -6.45 -2.89
N ARG A 121 14.90 -6.54 -2.39
CA ARG A 121 15.63 -7.82 -2.29
C ARG A 121 14.88 -8.83 -1.42
N LEU A 122 14.36 -8.42 -0.26
CA LEU A 122 13.57 -9.27 0.62
C LEU A 122 12.25 -9.69 -0.04
N VAL A 123 11.55 -8.74 -0.66
CA VAL A 123 10.32 -9.02 -1.40
C VAL A 123 10.55 -10.04 -2.52
N ASN A 124 11.61 -9.88 -3.31
CA ASN A 124 11.92 -10.80 -4.41
C ASN A 124 12.27 -12.21 -3.92
N ALA A 125 12.79 -12.34 -2.70
CA ALA A 125 13.12 -13.63 -2.09
C ALA A 125 11.92 -14.37 -1.49
N CYS A 126 10.79 -13.68 -1.27
CA CYS A 126 9.59 -14.25 -0.65
C CYS A 126 8.45 -14.36 -1.67
N ASP A 127 8.08 -15.57 -2.09
CA ASP A 127 7.01 -15.80 -3.07
C ASP A 127 5.61 -15.39 -2.56
N GLN A 128 5.40 -15.41 -1.24
CA GLN A 128 4.13 -15.00 -0.63
C GLN A 128 3.89 -13.48 -0.72
N ILE A 129 4.94 -12.66 -0.90
CA ILE A 129 4.78 -11.24 -1.21
C ILE A 129 4.60 -11.08 -2.72
N VAL A 130 3.37 -10.87 -3.17
CA VAL A 130 3.04 -10.90 -4.62
C VAL A 130 3.18 -9.55 -5.30
N SER A 131 3.30 -8.45 -4.54
CA SER A 131 3.41 -7.09 -5.07
C SER A 131 4.10 -6.17 -4.07
N VAL A 132 4.80 -5.14 -4.55
CA VAL A 132 5.44 -4.11 -3.73
C VAL A 132 5.24 -2.72 -4.31
N GLY A 133 5.17 -1.71 -3.46
CA GLY A 133 5.21 -0.33 -3.89
C GLY A 133 5.00 0.62 -2.73
N VAL A 134 4.31 1.73 -3.00
CA VAL A 134 4.23 2.86 -2.07
C VAL A 134 2.79 3.27 -1.81
N ASN A 135 2.52 3.64 -0.57
CA ASN A 135 1.22 4.17 -0.21
C ASN A 135 1.32 5.24 0.87
N CYS A 136 0.26 6.04 0.98
CA CYS A 136 0.19 7.13 1.95
C CYS A 136 1.38 8.12 1.88
N ILE A 137 2.00 8.22 0.69
CA ILE A 137 2.97 9.25 0.33
C ILE A 137 2.29 10.38 -0.45
N PRO A 138 2.92 11.56 -0.59
CA PRO A 138 2.45 12.61 -1.49
C PRO A 138 2.35 12.11 -2.94
N GLU A 139 1.30 12.50 -3.67
CA GLU A 139 1.02 12.08 -5.05
C GLU A 139 2.21 12.34 -5.99
N GLN A 140 2.85 13.51 -5.87
CA GLN A 140 3.97 13.92 -6.70
C GLN A 140 5.22 13.02 -6.57
N ASN A 141 5.31 12.22 -5.52
CA ASN A 141 6.44 11.33 -5.28
C ASN A 141 6.27 9.95 -5.94
N VAL A 142 5.04 9.59 -6.36
CA VAL A 142 4.73 8.24 -6.85
C VAL A 142 5.50 7.91 -8.12
N SER A 143 5.58 8.84 -9.07
CA SER A 143 6.26 8.60 -10.35
C SER A 143 7.75 8.31 -10.18
N ALA A 144 8.43 9.00 -9.26
CA ALA A 144 9.83 8.74 -8.93
C ALA A 144 10.01 7.39 -8.22
N ALA A 145 9.10 7.03 -7.32
CA ALA A 145 9.09 5.73 -6.65
C ALA A 145 8.92 4.58 -7.65
N LEU A 146 7.98 4.72 -8.59
CA LEU A 146 7.77 3.72 -9.64
C LEU A 146 8.98 3.55 -10.55
N ASP A 147 9.62 4.65 -10.99
CA ASP A 147 10.84 4.58 -11.82
C ASP A 147 11.98 3.88 -11.08
N TYR A 148 12.12 4.11 -9.78
CA TYR A 148 13.15 3.47 -8.96
C TYR A 148 12.87 1.97 -8.76
N LEU A 149 11.62 1.59 -8.49
CA LEU A 149 11.25 0.21 -8.19
C LEU A 149 11.20 -0.68 -9.44
N LYS A 150 10.78 -0.13 -10.58
CA LYS A 150 10.55 -0.87 -11.82
C LYS A 150 11.73 -1.75 -12.28
N PRO A 151 13.01 -1.28 -12.26
CA PRO A 151 14.14 -2.13 -12.64
C PRO A 151 14.58 -3.13 -11.55
N LEU A 152 14.06 -3.05 -10.33
CA LEU A 152 14.48 -3.87 -9.19
C LEU A 152 13.63 -5.13 -8.99
N THR A 153 12.45 -5.21 -9.60
CA THR A 153 11.54 -6.35 -9.46
C THR A 153 10.66 -6.56 -10.69
N ASP A 154 10.38 -7.83 -10.98
CA ASP A 154 9.37 -8.22 -11.98
C ASP A 154 7.96 -8.33 -11.37
N LYS A 155 7.84 -8.22 -10.03
CA LYS A 155 6.54 -8.28 -9.35
C LYS A 155 5.71 -7.03 -9.71
N PRO A 156 4.37 -7.17 -9.80
CA PRO A 156 3.48 -6.03 -10.00
C PRO A 156 3.73 -4.92 -8.99
N LEU A 157 3.74 -3.67 -9.45
CA LEU A 157 3.86 -2.52 -8.56
C LEU A 157 2.48 -2.07 -8.06
N ILE A 158 2.41 -1.67 -6.79
CA ILE A 158 1.20 -1.13 -6.16
C ILE A 158 1.40 0.33 -5.74
N VAL A 159 0.43 1.19 -6.05
CA VAL A 159 0.45 2.60 -5.65
C VAL A 159 -0.92 3.07 -5.18
N TYR A 160 -0.95 3.74 -4.03
CA TYR A 160 -2.15 4.41 -3.54
C TYR A 160 -1.73 5.59 -2.66
N PRO A 161 -1.42 6.76 -3.25
CA PRO A 161 -0.94 7.93 -2.50
C PRO A 161 -2.06 8.67 -1.77
N ASN A 162 -1.68 9.68 -1.00
CA ASN A 162 -2.62 10.69 -0.49
C ASN A 162 -3.15 11.56 -1.64
N SER A 163 -4.26 12.28 -1.44
CA SER A 163 -4.87 13.17 -2.44
C SER A 163 -3.98 14.32 -2.99
N GLY A 164 -2.75 14.48 -2.49
CA GLY A 164 -1.86 15.62 -2.81
C GLY A 164 -1.95 16.78 -1.82
N GLU A 165 -3.01 16.84 -1.01
CA GLU A 165 -3.10 17.79 0.11
C GLU A 165 -2.08 17.44 1.21
N THR A 166 -1.54 18.46 1.87
CA THR A 166 -0.65 18.30 3.03
C THR A 166 -1.33 18.80 4.31
N TRP A 167 -1.18 18.05 5.40
CA TRP A 167 -1.73 18.46 6.69
C TRP A 167 -0.86 19.55 7.30
N ASN A 168 -1.44 20.73 7.55
CA ASN A 168 -0.83 21.76 8.37
C ASN A 168 -1.32 21.60 9.82
N ALA A 169 -0.44 21.13 10.69
CA ALA A 169 -0.76 20.86 12.10
C ALA A 169 -1.03 22.15 12.91
N GLU A 170 -0.36 23.26 12.60
CA GLU A 170 -0.56 24.55 13.28
C GLU A 170 -1.93 25.14 12.96
N ALA A 171 -2.30 25.14 11.68
CA ALA A 171 -3.58 25.65 11.19
C ALA A 171 -4.72 24.62 11.31
N ARG A 172 -4.41 23.36 11.67
CA ARG A 172 -5.33 22.21 11.74
C ARG A 172 -6.17 22.06 10.48
N GLN A 173 -5.58 22.31 9.31
CA GLN A 173 -6.25 22.26 8.02
C GLN A 173 -5.36 21.60 6.97
N TRP A 174 -6.00 21.09 5.92
CA TRP A 174 -5.31 20.59 4.74
C TRP A 174 -5.03 21.75 3.77
N ASN A 175 -3.79 21.84 3.30
CA ASN A 175 -3.35 22.83 2.32
C ASN A 175 -2.71 22.11 1.13
N GLY A 176 -2.91 22.61 -0.08
CA GLY A 176 -2.28 22.08 -1.29
C GLY A 176 -3.27 21.95 -2.44
N GLN A 177 -2.75 21.62 -3.61
CA GLN A 177 -3.54 21.27 -4.78
C GLN A 177 -3.67 19.74 -4.83
N ARG A 178 -4.89 19.26 -5.10
CA ARG A 178 -5.16 17.86 -5.43
C ARG A 178 -5.42 17.75 -6.92
N ALA A 179 -4.87 16.73 -7.58
CA ALA A 179 -5.25 16.44 -8.94
C ALA A 179 -6.71 15.98 -8.98
N GLU A 180 -7.51 16.50 -9.91
CA GLU A 180 -8.90 16.12 -10.09
C GLU A 180 -9.24 15.90 -11.57
N GLY A 181 -10.25 15.07 -11.83
CA GLY A 181 -10.77 14.83 -13.18
C GLY A 181 -9.67 14.45 -14.17
N LYS A 182 -9.42 15.33 -15.16
CA LYS A 182 -8.46 15.09 -16.23
C LYS A 182 -7.01 15.04 -15.72
N GLU A 183 -6.63 15.89 -14.78
CA GLU A 183 -5.27 15.90 -14.22
C GLU A 183 -4.99 14.60 -13.47
N HIS A 184 -5.94 14.17 -12.63
CA HIS A 184 -5.84 12.89 -11.95
C HIS A 184 -5.81 11.71 -12.94
N ALA A 185 -6.57 11.78 -14.04
CA ALA A 185 -6.54 10.76 -15.08
C ALA A 185 -5.16 10.66 -15.77
N GLU A 186 -4.51 11.80 -16.04
CA GLU A 186 -3.16 11.84 -16.63
C GLU A 186 -2.13 11.20 -15.70
N VAL A 187 -2.18 11.52 -14.41
CA VAL A 187 -1.32 10.94 -13.38
C VAL A 187 -1.53 9.41 -13.26
N VAL A 188 -2.78 8.95 -13.28
CA VAL A 188 -3.10 7.51 -13.26
C VAL A 188 -2.56 6.77 -14.49
N GLN A 189 -2.68 7.37 -15.68
CA GLN A 189 -2.10 6.82 -16.91
C GLN A 189 -0.58 6.71 -16.83
N GLU A 190 0.07 7.74 -16.28
CA GLU A 190 1.51 7.74 -16.06
C GLU A 190 1.92 6.57 -15.14
N TRP A 191 1.25 6.40 -14.00
CA TRP A 191 1.55 5.32 -13.07
C TRP A 191 1.37 3.94 -13.71
N PHE A 192 0.28 3.75 -14.45
CA PHE A 192 0.03 2.51 -15.18
C PHE A 192 1.13 2.22 -16.22
N GLY A 193 1.53 3.25 -16.98
CA GLY A 193 2.62 3.17 -17.95
C GLY A 193 3.98 2.82 -17.33
N LYS A 194 4.22 3.25 -16.08
CA LYS A 194 5.41 2.93 -15.29
C LYS A 194 5.36 1.56 -14.61
N GLY A 195 4.31 0.77 -14.85
CA GLY A 195 4.21 -0.61 -14.40
C GLY A 195 3.40 -0.83 -13.13
N ALA A 196 2.73 0.20 -12.60
CA ALA A 196 1.73 0.00 -11.57
C ALA A 196 0.56 -0.86 -12.10
N LYS A 197 0.16 -1.84 -11.30
CA LYS A 197 -0.96 -2.75 -11.61
C LYS A 197 -2.06 -2.72 -10.57
N LEU A 198 -1.73 -2.32 -9.35
CA LEU A 198 -2.70 -2.05 -8.30
C LEU A 198 -2.64 -0.54 -8.03
N ILE A 199 -3.71 0.18 -8.37
CA ILE A 199 -3.77 1.64 -8.28
C ILE A 199 -4.99 2.03 -7.45
N GLY A 200 -4.79 2.86 -6.44
CA GLY A 200 -5.85 3.32 -5.55
C GLY A 200 -5.54 4.67 -4.90
N GLY A 201 -6.12 4.91 -3.74
CA GLY A 201 -5.89 6.12 -2.94
C GLY A 201 -5.82 5.82 -1.44
N CYS A 202 -5.07 6.64 -0.70
CA CYS A 202 -4.90 6.57 0.76
C CYS A 202 -5.64 7.74 1.41
N CYS A 203 -4.98 8.54 2.27
CA CYS A 203 -5.63 9.64 2.97
C CYS A 203 -6.28 10.63 2.00
N ARG A 204 -7.50 11.08 2.35
CA ARG A 204 -8.26 12.14 1.67
C ARG A 204 -8.72 11.82 0.25
N THR A 205 -8.53 10.58 -0.20
CA THR A 205 -9.15 10.05 -1.41
C THR A 205 -10.55 9.52 -1.10
N GLY A 206 -11.43 9.48 -2.10
CA GLY A 206 -12.79 8.99 -1.94
C GLY A 206 -13.33 8.24 -3.16
N PRO A 207 -14.60 7.78 -3.12
CA PRO A 207 -15.18 6.97 -4.19
C PRO A 207 -15.13 7.62 -5.59
N LYS A 208 -15.17 8.96 -5.66
CA LYS A 208 -15.07 9.71 -6.92
C LYS A 208 -13.68 9.60 -7.55
N ASP A 209 -12.63 9.51 -6.73
CA ASP A 209 -11.26 9.28 -7.19
C ASP A 209 -11.09 7.88 -7.76
N ILE A 210 -11.66 6.87 -7.06
CA ILE A 210 -11.69 5.48 -7.53
C ILE A 210 -12.47 5.33 -8.83
N GLN A 211 -13.61 6.03 -8.96
CA GLN A 211 -14.36 6.08 -10.22
C GLN A 211 -13.50 6.66 -11.35
N ASN A 212 -12.77 7.75 -11.10
CA ASN A 212 -11.89 8.34 -12.09
C ASN A 212 -10.80 7.34 -12.52
N ILE A 213 -10.11 6.71 -11.56
CA ILE A 213 -9.10 5.66 -11.83
C ILE A 213 -9.70 4.55 -12.72
N ARG A 214 -10.88 4.05 -12.36
CA ARG A 214 -11.56 3.00 -13.13
C ARG A 214 -11.84 3.44 -14.56
N ASP A 215 -12.43 4.62 -14.75
CA ASP A 215 -12.87 5.11 -16.06
C ASP A 215 -11.65 5.40 -16.95
N THR A 216 -10.57 5.92 -16.36
CA THR A 216 -9.27 6.13 -16.99
C THR A 216 -8.65 4.82 -17.47
N LEU A 217 -8.56 3.79 -16.63
CA LEU A 217 -7.91 2.51 -16.97
C LEU A 217 -8.77 1.58 -17.82
N ALA A 218 -10.10 1.74 -17.82
CA ALA A 218 -10.98 0.98 -18.70
C ALA A 218 -10.90 1.44 -20.17
N SER A 219 -10.33 2.63 -20.41
CA SER A 219 -10.21 3.26 -21.73
C SER A 219 -8.82 3.09 -22.36
N SER A 220 -7.92 2.35 -21.71
CA SER A 220 -6.52 2.12 -22.09
C SER A 220 -6.26 0.71 -22.55
#